data_AF-A0A2A2R2L1-F1
#
_entry.id   AF-A0A2A2R2L1-F1
#
_cell.length_a   1.000
_cell.length_b   1.000
_cell.length_c   1.000
_cell.angle_alpha   90.00
_cell.angle_beta   90.00
_cell.angle_gamma   90.00
#
_symmetry.space_group_name_H-M   'P 1'
#
loop_
_entity.id
_entity.type
_entity.pdbx_description
1 polymer ?
#
loop_
_entity_poly.entity_id
_entity_poly.type
_entity_poly.pdbx_seq_one_letter_code
_entity_poly.pdbx_strand_id
1 'polypeptide(L)'
;MSPARLLALALLLVSPIAAQGTYPGLRQILTETEWKRAGLDRLTPDQLGVIDAALIRFQLAELRGATPSAESLEPPPGVSPAEATIHRARAWDRFGLDRLRGDWRSHPPMKAKVTSWQGSNKFALDLGQVWEGLESIPWDLLGQEILIEPRPLNGYALKIGPESMAVRVRRVR
;
A
#
# COMPACT_ATOMS: atom_id res chain seq x y z
N MET A 1 -45.69 40.80 -14.96
CA MET A 1 -44.58 39.89 -14.61
C MET A 1 -45.21 38.58 -14.12
N SER A 2 -45.07 37.51 -14.90
CA SER A 2 -45.94 36.33 -14.82
C SER A 2 -45.67 35.46 -13.57
N PRO A 3 -46.71 34.92 -12.90
CA PRO A 3 -46.60 34.11 -11.67
C PRO A 3 -45.84 32.78 -11.89
N ALA A 4 -45.63 32.38 -13.13
CA ALA A 4 -44.85 31.20 -13.51
C ALA A 4 -43.38 31.23 -13.03
N ARG A 5 -42.84 32.41 -12.69
CA ARG A 5 -41.48 32.54 -12.15
C ARG A 5 -41.36 32.22 -10.65
N LEU A 6 -42.48 32.22 -9.91
CA LEU A 6 -42.47 31.93 -8.47
C LEU A 6 -42.47 30.42 -8.18
N LEU A 7 -42.95 29.58 -9.10
CA LEU A 7 -43.02 28.13 -8.89
C LEU A 7 -41.67 27.42 -9.14
N ALA A 8 -40.79 28.01 -9.96
CA ALA A 8 -39.50 27.41 -10.29
C ALA A 8 -38.43 27.62 -9.21
N LEU A 9 -38.67 28.50 -8.22
CA LEU A 9 -37.71 28.80 -7.15
C LEU A 9 -37.91 27.96 -5.88
N ALA A 10 -38.90 27.07 -5.86
CA ALA A 10 -39.23 26.24 -4.69
C ALA A 10 -38.56 24.85 -4.68
N LEU A 11 -37.89 24.45 -5.77
CA LEU A 11 -37.35 23.08 -5.92
C LEU A 11 -35.87 22.90 -5.53
N LEU A 12 -35.21 23.92 -4.98
CA LEU A 12 -33.75 23.93 -4.78
C LEU A 12 -33.28 23.61 -3.35
N LEU A 13 -34.14 23.09 -2.47
CA LEU A 13 -33.81 22.84 -1.05
C LEU A 13 -33.84 21.36 -0.65
N VAL A 14 -33.68 20.42 -1.58
CA VAL A 14 -33.35 19.03 -1.21
C VAL A 14 -31.85 18.96 -0.93
N SER A 15 -31.46 19.31 0.29
CA SER A 15 -30.14 18.94 0.81
C SER A 15 -30.09 17.41 0.97
N PRO A 16 -29.13 16.70 0.38
CA PRO A 16 -28.90 15.32 0.76
C PRO A 16 -28.40 15.32 2.21
N ILE A 17 -29.21 14.77 3.12
CA ILE A 17 -28.71 14.34 4.43
C ILE A 17 -27.64 13.30 4.12
N ALA A 18 -26.38 13.69 4.25
CA ALA A 18 -25.27 12.76 4.21
C ALA A 18 -25.49 11.76 5.36
N ALA A 19 -25.86 10.54 5.02
CA ALA A 19 -25.96 9.44 5.97
C ALA A 19 -24.59 9.27 6.63
N GLN A 20 -24.46 9.73 7.87
CA GLN A 20 -23.27 9.50 8.68
C GLN A 20 -23.27 8.03 9.09
N GLY A 21 -22.75 7.17 8.22
CA GLY A 21 -22.47 5.78 8.55
C GLY A 21 -21.52 5.77 9.75
N THR A 22 -22.06 5.41 10.92
CA THR A 22 -21.25 5.26 12.13
C THR A 22 -20.43 3.98 11.97
N TYR A 23 -19.12 4.08 12.14
CA TYR A 23 -18.24 2.94 12.05
C TYR A 23 -18.57 1.93 13.16
N PRO A 24 -18.95 0.67 12.82
CA PRO A 24 -19.44 -0.30 13.79
C PRO A 24 -18.35 -0.96 14.65
N GLY A 25 -17.08 -0.62 14.44
CA GLY A 25 -15.93 -1.24 15.11
C GLY A 25 -15.42 -2.49 14.37
N LEU A 26 -14.11 -2.74 14.43
CA LEU A 26 -13.47 -3.87 13.72
C LEU A 26 -14.08 -5.22 14.08
N ARG A 27 -14.54 -5.38 15.32
CA ARG A 27 -15.11 -6.63 15.84
C ARG A 27 -16.47 -6.99 15.22
N GLN A 28 -17.22 -6.01 14.72
CA GLN A 28 -18.49 -6.27 14.05
C GLN A 28 -18.29 -6.61 12.57
N ILE A 29 -17.11 -6.32 12.02
CA ILE A 29 -16.80 -6.49 10.59
C ILE A 29 -16.11 -7.85 10.36
N LEU A 30 -15.20 -8.23 11.25
CA LEU A 30 -14.43 -9.46 11.12
C LEU A 30 -15.14 -10.65 11.76
N THR A 31 -15.08 -11.81 11.11
CA THR A 31 -15.46 -13.08 11.74
C THR A 31 -14.46 -13.48 12.83
N GLU A 32 -14.87 -14.30 13.80
CA GLU A 32 -13.98 -14.79 14.87
C GLU A 32 -12.72 -15.49 14.33
N THR A 33 -12.85 -16.17 13.19
CA THR A 33 -11.71 -16.84 12.52
C THR A 33 -10.73 -15.82 11.95
N GLU A 34 -11.21 -14.75 11.31
CA GLU A 34 -10.37 -13.68 10.80
C GLU A 34 -9.74 -12.88 11.93
N TRP A 35 -10.49 -12.65 13.00
CA TRP A 35 -10.01 -11.99 14.21
C TRP A 35 -8.80 -12.70 14.81
N LYS A 36 -8.88 -14.03 15.00
CA LYS A 36 -7.77 -14.84 15.52
C LYS A 36 -6.62 -14.98 14.53
N ARG A 37 -6.90 -15.11 13.23
CA ARG A 37 -5.84 -15.18 12.19
C ARG A 37 -5.07 -13.89 12.08
N ALA A 38 -5.73 -12.75 12.25
CA ALA A 38 -5.11 -11.43 12.30
C ALA A 38 -4.37 -11.16 13.62
N GLY A 39 -4.50 -12.03 14.63
CA GLY A 39 -3.88 -11.87 15.94
C GLY A 39 -4.48 -10.73 16.77
N LEU A 40 -5.69 -10.25 16.42
CA LEU A 40 -6.36 -9.17 17.13
C LEU A 40 -6.85 -9.60 18.51
N ASP A 41 -6.91 -10.91 18.78
CA ASP A 41 -7.21 -11.51 20.08
C ASP A 41 -6.14 -11.23 21.14
N ARG A 42 -4.92 -10.86 20.72
CA ARG A 42 -3.79 -10.56 21.61
C ARG A 42 -3.70 -9.10 22.00
N LEU A 43 -4.55 -8.26 21.42
CA LEU A 43 -4.53 -6.82 21.65
C LEU A 43 -5.35 -6.45 22.89
N THR A 44 -4.84 -5.47 23.62
CA THR A 44 -5.59 -4.86 24.71
C THR A 44 -6.76 -4.01 24.18
N PRO A 45 -7.81 -3.78 24.97
CA PRO A 45 -8.93 -2.93 24.55
C PRO A 45 -8.49 -1.53 24.12
N ASP A 46 -7.49 -0.95 24.79
CA ASP A 46 -6.95 0.37 24.44
C ASP A 46 -6.27 0.36 23.07
N GLN A 47 -5.47 -0.68 22.78
CA GLN A 47 -4.83 -0.83 21.47
C GLN A 47 -5.86 -1.00 20.35
N LEU A 48 -6.93 -1.75 20.59
CA LEU A 48 -8.03 -1.89 19.64
C LEU A 48 -8.73 -0.55 19.40
N GLY A 49 -8.98 0.22 20.46
CA GLY A 49 -9.57 1.56 20.35
C GLY A 49 -8.74 2.52 19.50
N VAL A 50 -7.41 2.45 19.58
CA VAL A 50 -6.51 3.25 18.73
C VAL A 50 -6.68 2.88 17.25
N ILE A 51 -6.83 1.60 16.94
CA ILE A 51 -7.03 1.11 15.56
C ILE A 51 -8.40 1.54 15.02
N ASP A 52 -9.47 1.34 15.79
CA ASP A 52 -10.83 1.78 15.42
C ASP A 52 -10.87 3.30 15.18
N ALA A 53 -10.25 4.09 16.06
CA ALA A 53 -10.17 5.54 15.91
C ALA A 53 -9.38 5.96 14.66
N ALA A 54 -8.32 5.23 14.31
CA ALA A 54 -7.55 5.49 13.10
C ALA A 54 -8.38 5.23 11.84
N LEU A 55 -9.14 4.13 11.81
CA LEU A 55 -9.98 3.81 10.67
C LEU A 55 -11.14 4.80 10.49
N ILE A 56 -11.74 5.25 11.59
CA ILE A 56 -12.75 6.33 11.57
C ILE A 56 -12.17 7.61 10.95
N ARG A 57 -10.96 8.02 11.37
CA ARG A 57 -10.31 9.23 10.81
C ARG A 57 -10.03 9.08 9.32
N PHE A 58 -9.54 7.91 8.90
CA PHE A 58 -9.29 7.61 7.49
C PHE A 58 -10.57 7.71 6.65
N GLN A 59 -11.65 7.08 7.10
CA GLN A 59 -12.92 7.10 6.37
C GLN A 59 -13.55 8.50 6.33
N LEU A 60 -13.39 9.27 7.40
CA LEU A 60 -13.82 10.67 7.43
C LEU A 60 -12.98 11.56 6.49
N ALA A 61 -11.69 11.27 6.31
CA ALA A 61 -10.83 11.97 5.34
C ALA A 61 -11.25 11.66 3.90
N GLU A 62 -11.47 10.39 3.58
CA GLU A 62 -11.99 9.94 2.26
C GLU A 62 -13.33 10.61 1.92
N LEU A 63 -14.26 10.65 2.87
CA LEU A 63 -15.57 11.32 2.69
C LEU A 63 -15.43 12.83 2.46
N ARG A 64 -14.38 13.46 2.99
CA ARG A 64 -14.10 14.89 2.78
C ARG A 64 -13.37 15.16 1.46
N GLY A 65 -13.12 14.13 0.64
CA GLY A 65 -12.28 14.25 -0.56
C GLY A 65 -10.83 14.62 -0.23
N ALA A 66 -10.46 14.52 1.03
CA ALA A 66 -9.09 14.68 1.49
C ALA A 66 -8.46 13.31 1.34
N THR A 67 -7.86 13.03 0.18
CA THR A 67 -6.89 11.93 0.07
C THR A 67 -5.93 12.13 1.23
N PRO A 68 -5.77 11.16 2.14
CA PRO A 68 -4.84 11.31 3.24
C PRO A 68 -3.44 11.40 2.63
N SER A 69 -2.99 12.62 2.37
CA SER A 69 -1.59 12.87 2.11
C SER A 69 -0.86 12.33 3.32
N ALA A 70 0.09 11.43 3.11
CA ALA A 70 0.97 10.90 4.13
C ALA A 70 1.86 12.00 4.80
N GLU A 71 1.51 13.28 4.62
CA GLU A 71 2.12 14.48 5.17
C GLU A 71 1.54 14.93 6.53
N SER A 72 0.38 14.43 6.96
CA SER A 72 -0.25 14.90 8.22
C SER A 72 -0.09 13.96 9.43
N LEU A 73 0.88 13.04 9.39
CA LEU A 73 1.46 12.54 10.64
C LEU A 73 2.58 13.50 11.01
N GLU A 74 2.20 14.53 11.76
CA GLU A 74 3.11 15.52 12.29
C GLU A 74 4.30 14.79 12.94
N PRO A 75 5.55 15.08 12.50
CA PRO A 75 6.70 14.41 13.07
C PRO A 75 6.79 14.73 14.57
N PRO A 76 7.27 13.79 15.41
CA PRO A 76 7.47 14.04 16.83
C PRO A 76 8.28 15.34 17.02
N PRO A 77 7.98 16.13 18.07
CA PRO A 77 8.59 17.45 18.25
C PRO A 77 10.12 17.32 18.26
N GLY A 78 10.77 18.05 17.36
CA GLY A 78 12.24 18.05 17.20
C GLY A 78 12.78 17.38 15.94
N VAL A 79 11.94 16.81 15.08
CA VAL A 79 12.36 16.26 13.78
C VAL A 79 11.71 17.07 12.66
N SER A 80 12.53 17.70 11.81
CA SER A 80 11.99 18.47 10.68
C SER A 80 11.20 17.57 9.72
N PRO A 81 10.21 18.09 8.96
CA PRO A 81 9.50 17.32 7.94
C PRO A 81 10.45 16.68 6.91
N ALA A 82 11.57 17.35 6.64
CA ALA A 82 12.66 16.84 5.82
C ALA A 82 13.34 15.63 6.47
N GLU A 83 13.70 15.70 7.76
CA GLU A 83 14.28 14.57 8.49
C GLU A 83 13.30 13.40 8.63
N ALA A 84 12.01 13.65 8.87
CA ALA A 84 11.01 12.57 8.94
C ALA A 84 10.83 11.85 7.59
N THR A 85 10.95 12.59 6.49
CA THR A 85 10.98 12.04 5.13
C THR A 85 12.25 11.24 4.90
N ILE A 86 13.41 11.74 5.34
CA ILE A 86 14.68 11.01 5.29
C ILE A 86 14.63 9.76 6.19
N HIS A 87 14.00 9.80 7.36
CA HIS A 87 13.82 8.65 8.25
C HIS A 87 12.89 7.60 7.66
N ARG A 88 11.82 8.01 6.96
CA ARG A 88 10.98 7.09 6.19
C ARG A 88 11.74 6.50 5.00
N ALA A 89 12.48 7.30 4.24
CA ALA A 89 13.36 6.80 3.19
C ALA A 89 14.42 5.81 3.75
N ARG A 90 14.94 6.06 4.96
CA ARG A 90 15.83 5.15 5.69
C ARG A 90 15.12 3.92 6.27
N ALA A 91 13.79 3.95 6.46
CA ALA A 91 13.03 2.75 6.79
C ALA A 91 12.93 1.82 5.57
N TRP A 92 12.91 2.37 4.36
CA TRP A 92 13.05 1.63 3.10
C TRP A 92 14.49 1.14 2.87
N ASP A 93 15.52 1.85 3.38
CA ASP A 93 16.91 1.34 3.44
C ASP A 93 16.98 -0.01 4.21
N ARG A 94 16.11 -0.24 5.22
CA ARG A 94 16.08 -1.51 5.98
C ARG A 94 15.56 -2.71 5.18
N PHE A 95 14.87 -2.47 4.07
CA PHE A 95 14.43 -3.51 3.12
C PHE A 95 15.42 -3.73 1.97
N GLY A 96 16.61 -3.09 2.01
CA GLY A 96 17.79 -3.57 1.33
C GLY A 96 17.88 -3.36 -0.19
N LEU A 97 17.20 -2.36 -0.76
CA LEU A 97 17.21 -2.12 -2.22
C LEU A 97 18.01 -0.91 -2.68
N ASP A 98 18.44 0.01 -1.79
CA ASP A 98 19.11 1.25 -2.20
C ASP A 98 20.58 1.37 -1.79
N ARG A 99 21.17 0.34 -1.17
CA ARG A 99 22.61 0.32 -0.85
C ARG A 99 23.25 -1.04 -1.07
N LEU A 100 23.40 -1.43 -2.34
CA LEU A 100 24.41 -2.43 -2.72
C LEU A 100 25.81 -1.79 -2.64
N ARG A 101 26.26 -1.43 -1.43
CA ARG A 101 27.68 -1.14 -1.15
C ARG A 101 28.27 -2.43 -0.57
N GLY A 102 28.98 -3.20 -1.40
CA GLY A 102 29.51 -4.52 -1.04
C GLY A 102 29.49 -5.49 -2.22
N ASP A 103 29.95 -6.73 -2.02
CA ASP A 103 29.80 -7.78 -3.05
C ASP A 103 28.33 -8.18 -3.13
N TRP A 104 27.72 -7.99 -4.30
CA TRP A 104 26.32 -8.31 -4.60
C TRP A 104 25.95 -9.76 -4.23
N ARG A 105 26.93 -10.69 -4.21
CA ARG A 105 26.73 -12.10 -3.81
C ARG A 105 26.35 -12.31 -2.35
N SER A 106 26.71 -11.37 -1.48
CA SER A 106 26.41 -11.43 -0.04
C SER A 106 25.02 -10.91 0.30
N HIS A 107 24.30 -10.33 -0.67
CA HIS A 107 22.97 -9.81 -0.44
C HIS A 107 21.94 -10.93 -0.51
N PRO A 108 21.02 -11.01 0.49
CA PRO A 108 20.01 -12.05 0.52
C PRO A 108 19.00 -11.87 -0.63
N PRO A 109 18.51 -12.99 -1.22
CA PRO A 109 17.44 -12.92 -2.20
C PRO A 109 16.14 -12.44 -1.55
N MET A 110 15.38 -11.61 -2.27
CA MET A 110 14.08 -11.14 -1.84
C MET A 110 12.98 -12.12 -2.29
N LYS A 111 12.07 -12.48 -1.38
CA LYS A 111 10.87 -13.27 -1.69
C LYS A 111 9.66 -12.35 -1.72
N ALA A 112 8.82 -12.48 -2.73
CA ALA A 112 7.59 -11.72 -2.86
C ALA A 112 6.57 -12.47 -3.71
N LYS A 113 5.29 -12.16 -3.55
CA LYS A 113 4.22 -12.74 -4.37
C LYS A 113 3.82 -11.78 -5.47
N VAL A 114 3.68 -12.28 -6.70
CA VAL A 114 3.16 -11.46 -7.80
C VAL A 114 1.65 -11.37 -7.71
N THR A 115 1.13 -10.14 -7.68
CA THR A 115 -0.31 -9.87 -7.49
C THR A 115 -1.02 -9.54 -8.79
N SER A 116 -0.36 -8.86 -9.72
CA SER A 116 -0.96 -8.52 -11.01
C SER A 116 0.09 -8.23 -12.10
N TRP A 117 -0.32 -8.42 -13.35
CA TRP A 117 0.39 -7.87 -14.50
C TRP A 117 -0.09 -6.43 -14.76
N GLN A 118 0.86 -5.51 -14.93
CA GLN A 118 0.62 -4.09 -15.26
C GLN A 118 0.98 -3.76 -16.71
N GLY A 119 1.22 -4.77 -17.53
CA GLY A 119 1.59 -4.68 -18.93
C GLY A 119 2.23 -5.97 -19.40
N SER A 120 2.72 -6.00 -20.64
CA SER A 120 3.26 -7.22 -21.26
C SER A 120 4.53 -7.75 -20.60
N ASN A 121 5.29 -6.89 -19.90
CA ASN A 121 6.53 -7.27 -19.22
C ASN A 121 6.71 -6.60 -17.86
N LYS A 122 5.60 -6.09 -17.28
CA LYS A 122 5.59 -5.35 -16.01
C LYS A 122 4.64 -6.02 -15.04
N PHE A 123 5.10 -6.27 -13.82
CA PHE A 123 4.33 -6.97 -12.81
C PHE A 123 4.40 -6.26 -11.46
N ALA A 124 3.30 -6.35 -10.71
CA ALA A 124 3.16 -5.84 -9.36
C ALA A 124 3.42 -6.95 -8.34
N LEU A 125 4.04 -6.58 -7.23
CA LEU A 125 4.22 -7.44 -6.07
C LEU A 125 3.20 -7.10 -4.98
N ASP A 126 2.98 -8.05 -4.08
CA ASP A 126 2.20 -7.91 -2.85
C ASP A 126 2.70 -6.79 -1.93
N LEU A 127 4.00 -6.49 -2.00
CA LEU A 127 4.63 -5.37 -1.30
C LEU A 127 4.39 -4.01 -1.99
N GLY A 128 3.58 -3.96 -3.05
CA GLY A 128 3.25 -2.74 -3.79
C GLY A 128 4.36 -2.26 -4.75
N GLN A 129 5.46 -3.01 -4.85
CA GLN A 129 6.55 -2.72 -5.80
C GLN A 129 6.18 -3.12 -7.22
N VAL A 130 6.72 -2.40 -8.20
CA VAL A 130 6.51 -2.70 -9.61
C VAL A 130 7.84 -2.97 -10.29
N TRP A 131 7.91 -4.12 -10.95
CA TRP A 131 9.11 -4.64 -11.60
C TRP A 131 8.86 -4.86 -13.08
N GLU A 132 9.91 -4.71 -13.87
CA GLU A 132 9.89 -4.86 -15.33
C GLU A 132 10.99 -5.82 -15.77
N GLY A 133 10.65 -6.78 -16.62
CA GLY A 133 11.63 -7.62 -17.31
C GLY A 133 12.44 -6.81 -18.31
N LEU A 134 13.76 -7.02 -18.34
CA LEU A 134 14.60 -6.52 -19.44
C LEU A 134 14.46 -7.39 -20.69
N GLU A 135 14.14 -8.66 -20.46
CA GLU A 135 13.80 -9.66 -21.48
C GLU A 135 12.35 -10.09 -21.27
N SER A 136 11.71 -10.62 -22.31
CA SER A 136 10.35 -11.15 -22.19
C SER A 136 10.32 -12.29 -21.18
N ILE A 137 9.52 -12.15 -20.14
CA ILE A 137 9.34 -13.17 -19.11
C ILE A 137 8.51 -14.32 -19.74
N PRO A 138 9.05 -15.55 -19.86
CA PRO A 138 8.37 -16.64 -20.56
C PRO A 138 7.36 -17.40 -19.69
N TRP A 139 7.17 -16.98 -18.43
CA TRP A 139 6.34 -17.67 -17.45
C TRP A 139 5.11 -16.86 -17.06
N ASP A 140 4.04 -17.54 -16.68
CA ASP A 140 2.96 -16.90 -15.95
C ASP A 140 3.32 -16.81 -14.47
N LEU A 141 3.52 -15.58 -14.01
CA LEU A 141 3.94 -15.29 -12.65
C LEU A 141 2.75 -15.06 -11.70
N LEU A 142 1.53 -14.90 -12.22
CA LEU A 142 0.41 -14.40 -11.42
C LEU A 142 0.09 -15.32 -10.24
N GLY A 143 0.12 -14.77 -9.02
CA GLY A 143 -0.13 -15.52 -7.79
C GLY A 143 1.02 -16.42 -7.34
N GLN A 144 2.15 -16.44 -8.06
CA GLN A 144 3.34 -17.21 -7.67
C GLN A 144 4.23 -16.42 -6.71
N GLU A 145 4.91 -17.16 -5.84
CA GLU A 145 6.02 -16.63 -5.06
C GLU A 145 7.28 -16.66 -5.91
N ILE A 146 7.97 -15.53 -5.96
CA ILE A 146 9.17 -15.34 -6.77
C ILE A 146 10.34 -14.93 -5.88
N LEU A 147 11.54 -15.20 -6.39
CA LEU A 147 12.82 -14.83 -5.82
C LEU A 147 13.47 -13.76 -6.71
N ILE A 148 13.84 -12.63 -6.11
CA ILE A 148 14.62 -11.58 -6.76
C ILE A 148 16.02 -11.57 -6.15
N GLU A 149 16.99 -11.98 -6.95
CA GLU A 149 18.41 -11.99 -6.59
C GLU A 149 19.11 -10.74 -7.12
N PRO A 150 19.94 -10.07 -6.33
CA PRO A 150 20.79 -9.00 -6.83
C PRO A 150 21.83 -9.55 -7.81
N ARG A 151 22.23 -8.72 -8.77
CA ARG A 151 23.22 -9.01 -9.81
C ARG A 151 24.21 -7.85 -9.90
N PRO A 152 25.40 -8.05 -10.50
CA PRO A 152 26.35 -6.96 -10.68
C PRO A 152 25.72 -5.79 -11.48
N LEU A 153 26.27 -4.59 -11.29
CA LEU A 153 25.83 -3.34 -11.94
C LEU A 153 24.40 -2.90 -11.56
N ASN A 154 24.00 -3.10 -10.30
CA ASN A 154 22.65 -2.80 -9.78
C ASN A 154 21.53 -3.48 -10.60
N GLY A 155 21.84 -4.60 -11.23
CA GLY A 155 20.85 -5.44 -11.89
C GLY A 155 20.18 -6.38 -10.91
N TYR A 156 19.03 -6.93 -11.30
CA TYR A 156 18.32 -7.93 -10.53
C TYR A 156 17.93 -9.10 -11.43
N ALA A 157 17.81 -10.28 -10.83
CA ALA A 157 17.42 -11.51 -11.49
C ALA A 157 16.20 -12.11 -10.81
N LEU A 158 15.14 -12.32 -11.58
CA LEU A 158 13.93 -13.01 -11.20
C LEU A 158 14.10 -14.52 -11.37
N LYS A 159 13.70 -15.29 -10.37
CA LYS A 159 13.54 -16.75 -10.40
C LYS A 159 12.21 -17.15 -9.75
N ILE A 160 11.58 -18.20 -10.24
CA ILE A 160 10.36 -18.77 -9.61
C ILE A 160 10.74 -19.79 -8.53
N GLY A 161 11.84 -20.51 -8.74
CA GLY A 161 12.40 -21.46 -7.79
C GLY A 161 13.93 -21.57 -7.91
N PRO A 162 14.57 -22.40 -7.08
CA PRO A 162 16.03 -22.53 -7.05
C PRO A 162 16.64 -23.05 -8.35
N GLU A 163 15.89 -23.85 -9.12
CA GLU A 163 16.34 -24.41 -10.41
C GLU A 163 15.79 -23.65 -11.64
N SER A 164 15.00 -22.61 -11.44
CA SER A 164 14.43 -21.83 -12.55
C SER A 164 15.50 -20.98 -13.23
N MET A 165 15.35 -20.77 -14.55
CA MET A 165 16.20 -19.82 -15.25
C MET A 165 16.04 -18.42 -14.65
N ALA A 166 17.13 -17.66 -14.62
CA ALA A 166 17.15 -16.31 -14.09
C ALA A 166 16.85 -15.30 -15.21
N VAL A 167 15.75 -14.53 -15.10
CA VAL A 167 15.43 -13.44 -16.03
C VAL A 167 15.83 -12.11 -15.42
N ARG A 168 16.51 -11.25 -16.19
CA ARG A 168 16.89 -9.93 -15.68
C ARG A 168 15.68 -9.02 -15.54
N VAL A 169 15.58 -8.37 -14.39
CA VAL A 169 14.51 -7.43 -14.07
C VAL A 169 15.09 -6.14 -13.51
N ARG A 170 14.31 -5.06 -13.59
CA ARG A 170 14.58 -3.79 -12.93
C ARG A 170 13.35 -3.30 -12.19
N ARG A 171 13.56 -2.55 -11.12
CA ARG A 171 12.48 -1.88 -10.41
C ARG A 171 12.07 -0.61 -11.16
N VAL A 172 10.76 -0.40 -11.28
CA VAL A 172 10.18 0.78 -11.93
C VAL A 172 9.43 1.66 -10.92
N ARG A 173 8.88 1.07 -9.86
CA ARG A 173 8.16 1.78 -8.79
C ARG A 173 8.32 1.08 -7.44
#